data_AF-K0G2R4-F1
#
_entry.id   AF-K0G2R4-F1
#
_cell.length_a   1.000
_cell.length_b   1.000
_cell.length_c   1.000
_cell.angle_alpha   90.00
_cell.angle_beta   90.00
_cell.angle_gamma   90.00
#
_symmetry.space_group_name_H-M   'P 1'
#
loop_
_entity.id
_entity.type
_entity.pdbx_description
1 polymer ?
#
loop_
_entity_poly.entity_id
_entity_poly.type
_entity_poly.pdbx_seq_one_letter_code
_entity_poly.pdbx_strand_id
1 'polypeptide(L)'
;MLNAEKYQRYMQYIQQSSSFIPLSPDLTQQAHYDEYALLELLNKQLNRPEKPEFSFEHSFKVVKNQENAPLIVFFQGFYFQHIENYYLQDPQLTNLNQLNQTALDFSFSSFIAQHPEYNYICVKDNFQAWYLLHFEYYLAYLMQLISALQPTKIMTAGCSAGGYAAILFGHYLFADQTFAFSPQTKVFDKIHMSAYREALNERYQLAQFELTDLALLQQKQQGFRNQLHLFLSSGNREDLVEFDRLDWQKYQEIGVMLYPGSAHDLFSTRDKQKLFNILKAML
;
A
#
# COMPACT_ATOMS: atom_id res chain seq x y z
N MET A 1 -15.54 -12.42 17.51
CA MET A 1 -15.17 -13.79 17.97
C MET A 1 -15.04 -14.69 16.74
N LEU A 2 -13.81 -15.00 16.34
CA LEU A 2 -13.52 -16.00 15.31
C LEU A 2 -13.62 -17.42 15.92
N ASN A 3 -14.09 -18.38 15.13
CA ASN A 3 -14.49 -19.72 15.58
C ASN A 3 -13.26 -20.56 16.01
N ALA A 4 -13.20 -20.96 17.28
CA ALA A 4 -12.08 -21.67 17.93
C ALA A 4 -11.65 -22.96 17.19
N GLU A 5 -12.55 -23.55 16.42
CA GLU A 5 -12.30 -24.75 15.61
C GLU A 5 -11.32 -24.48 14.44
N LYS A 6 -11.35 -23.28 13.85
CA LYS A 6 -10.42 -22.88 12.77
C LYS A 6 -9.00 -22.66 13.31
N TYR A 7 -8.89 -22.04 14.48
CA TYR A 7 -7.62 -21.85 15.18
C TYR A 7 -6.98 -23.19 15.57
N GLN A 8 -7.76 -24.15 16.06
CA GLN A 8 -7.24 -25.48 16.39
C GLN A 8 -6.69 -26.23 15.17
N ARG A 9 -7.35 -26.13 14.00
CA ARG A 9 -6.84 -26.72 12.75
C ARG A 9 -5.56 -26.05 12.25
N TYR A 10 -5.47 -24.73 12.37
CA TYR A 10 -4.26 -23.98 12.03
C TYR A 10 -3.08 -24.40 12.92
N MET A 11 -3.29 -24.52 14.24
CA MET A 11 -2.26 -24.96 15.18
C MET A 11 -1.80 -26.42 14.91
N GLN A 12 -2.71 -27.30 14.52
CA GLN A 12 -2.38 -28.69 14.13
C GLN A 12 -1.53 -28.75 12.85
N TYR A 13 -1.77 -27.85 11.89
CA TYR A 13 -1.00 -27.77 10.65
C TYR A 13 0.41 -27.20 10.88
N ILE A 14 0.54 -26.17 11.71
CA ILE A 14 1.85 -25.58 12.08
C ILE A 14 2.76 -26.59 12.77
N GLN A 15 2.23 -27.39 13.70
CA GLN A 15 3.00 -28.39 14.44
C GLN A 15 3.57 -29.52 13.56
N GLN A 16 3.06 -29.69 12.33
CA GLN A 16 3.50 -30.71 11.39
C GLN A 16 4.52 -30.21 10.36
N SER A 17 4.79 -28.89 10.31
CA SER A 17 5.74 -28.30 9.36
C SER A 17 7.07 -28.00 10.06
N SER A 18 8.12 -28.76 9.71
CA SER A 18 9.44 -28.74 10.35
C SER A 18 10.29 -27.47 10.08
N SER A 19 9.71 -26.40 9.56
CA SER A 19 10.47 -25.23 9.07
C SER A 19 9.81 -23.88 9.38
N PHE A 20 8.99 -23.81 10.44
CA PHE A 20 8.34 -22.56 10.82
C PHE A 20 9.07 -21.82 11.95
N ILE A 21 9.33 -20.52 11.75
CA ILE A 21 9.73 -19.59 12.82
C ILE A 21 8.43 -18.98 13.39
N PRO A 22 8.09 -19.23 14.66
CA PRO A 22 6.84 -18.74 15.23
C PRO A 22 6.85 -17.20 15.34
N LEU A 23 5.76 -16.57 14.91
CA LEU A 23 5.48 -15.17 15.25
C LEU A 23 5.19 -15.07 16.75
N SER A 24 5.62 -13.96 17.36
CA SER A 24 5.42 -13.71 18.80
C SER A 24 3.94 -13.82 19.19
N PRO A 25 3.61 -14.51 20.31
CA PRO A 25 2.24 -14.61 20.83
C PRO A 25 1.55 -13.26 21.11
N ASP A 26 2.33 -12.18 21.24
CA ASP A 26 1.79 -10.84 21.47
C ASP A 26 1.22 -10.20 20.19
N LEU A 27 1.69 -10.66 19.01
CA LEU A 27 1.20 -10.20 17.69
C LEU A 27 -0.10 -10.88 17.27
N THR A 28 -0.46 -12.02 17.87
CA THR A 28 -1.62 -12.85 17.45
C THR A 28 -2.91 -12.56 18.22
N GLN A 29 -2.88 -11.69 19.23
CA GLN A 29 -4.06 -11.39 20.07
C GLN A 29 -4.98 -10.30 19.49
N GLN A 30 -4.62 -9.64 18.38
CA GLN A 30 -5.48 -8.65 17.72
C GLN A 30 -6.30 -9.30 16.59
N ALA A 31 -7.62 -9.08 16.62
CA ALA A 31 -8.67 -9.88 15.96
C ALA A 31 -8.75 -9.86 14.41
N HIS A 32 -7.65 -9.56 13.69
CA HIS A 32 -7.71 -9.24 12.25
C HIS A 32 -6.71 -9.98 11.34
N TYR A 33 -6.00 -10.99 11.82
CA TYR A 33 -4.95 -11.67 11.04
C TYR A 33 -5.34 -12.98 10.31
N ASP A 34 -6.60 -13.43 10.40
CA ASP A 34 -7.01 -14.79 9.99
C ASP A 34 -7.21 -14.96 8.45
N GLU A 35 -7.47 -13.87 7.70
CA GLU A 35 -7.72 -13.99 6.25
C GLU A 35 -6.42 -14.06 5.41
N TYR A 36 -5.34 -13.44 5.88
CA TYR A 36 -4.10 -13.34 5.12
C TYR A 36 -3.24 -14.59 5.18
N ALA A 37 -3.15 -15.22 6.35
CA ALA A 37 -2.50 -16.52 6.48
C ALA A 37 -3.23 -17.59 5.63
N LEU A 38 -4.56 -17.49 5.52
CA LEU A 38 -5.35 -18.35 4.65
C LEU A 38 -5.11 -18.08 3.16
N LEU A 39 -5.01 -16.81 2.74
CA LEU A 39 -4.65 -16.44 1.37
C LEU A 39 -3.23 -16.92 1.00
N GLU A 40 -2.26 -16.79 1.91
CA GLU A 40 -0.91 -17.31 1.70
C GLU A 40 -0.91 -18.84 1.58
N LEU A 41 -1.69 -19.53 2.41
CA LEU A 41 -1.87 -20.99 2.35
C LEU A 41 -2.51 -21.43 1.02
N LEU A 42 -3.54 -20.74 0.55
CA LEU A 42 -4.19 -21.00 -0.75
C LEU A 42 -3.21 -20.73 -1.91
N ASN A 43 -2.40 -19.69 -1.82
CA ASN A 43 -1.39 -19.37 -2.83
C ASN A 43 -0.31 -20.46 -2.93
N LYS A 44 0.09 -21.07 -1.80
CA LYS A 44 1.03 -22.21 -1.76
C LYS A 44 0.43 -23.49 -2.36
N GLN A 45 -0.89 -23.67 -2.32
CA GLN A 45 -1.56 -24.83 -2.93
C GLN A 45 -1.72 -24.74 -4.46
N LEU A 46 -1.57 -23.55 -5.04
CA LEU A 46 -1.83 -23.30 -6.48
C LEU A 46 -0.62 -23.57 -7.40
N ASN A 47 0.44 -24.26 -6.95
CA ASN A 47 1.68 -24.50 -7.73
C ASN A 47 2.25 -23.23 -8.39
N ARG A 48 2.21 -22.10 -7.68
CA ARG A 48 2.72 -20.82 -8.20
C ARG A 48 4.25 -20.80 -8.17
N PRO A 49 4.90 -20.09 -9.11
CA PRO A 49 6.33 -19.86 -9.03
C PRO A 49 6.69 -19.10 -7.75
N GLU A 50 7.88 -19.37 -7.23
CA GLU A 50 8.42 -18.62 -6.09
C GLU A 50 8.49 -17.12 -6.44
N LYS A 51 8.06 -16.28 -5.48
CA LYS A 51 8.13 -14.83 -5.61
C LYS A 51 9.61 -14.39 -5.58
N PRO A 52 9.97 -13.25 -6.21
CA PRO A 52 11.31 -12.69 -6.07
C PRO A 52 11.64 -12.39 -4.59
N GLU A 53 12.92 -12.17 -4.30
CA GLU A 53 13.38 -11.85 -2.96
C GLU A 53 12.83 -10.47 -2.53
N PHE A 54 12.34 -10.39 -1.29
CA PHE A 54 11.90 -9.13 -0.71
C PHE A 54 13.02 -8.46 0.09
N SER A 55 13.39 -7.23 -0.26
CA SER A 55 14.39 -6.46 0.50
C SER A 55 13.73 -5.44 1.40
N PHE A 56 13.78 -5.67 2.72
CA PHE A 56 13.30 -4.70 3.70
C PHE A 56 14.12 -3.41 3.68
N GLU A 57 15.45 -3.53 3.61
CA GLU A 57 16.38 -2.39 3.59
C GLU A 57 16.11 -1.46 2.41
N HIS A 58 15.80 -2.01 1.25
CA HIS A 58 15.60 -1.23 0.03
C HIS A 58 14.16 -0.72 -0.11
N SER A 59 13.20 -1.41 0.51
CA SER A 59 11.79 -1.04 0.46
C SER A 59 11.40 0.00 1.51
N PHE A 60 12.12 0.07 2.63
CA PHE A 60 11.75 0.90 3.78
C PHE A 60 12.84 1.90 4.16
N LYS A 61 12.43 3.14 4.40
CA LYS A 61 13.24 4.15 5.09
C LYS A 61 12.49 4.70 6.28
N VAL A 62 13.05 4.53 7.47
CA VAL A 62 12.47 5.04 8.71
C VAL A 62 13.20 6.31 9.14
N VAL A 63 12.46 7.35 9.51
CA VAL A 63 12.98 8.58 10.10
C VAL A 63 12.28 8.79 11.43
N LYS A 64 12.98 8.45 12.51
CA LYS A 64 12.53 8.70 13.88
C LYS A 64 13.12 10.02 14.35
N ASN A 65 12.26 11.03 14.48
CA ASN A 65 12.65 12.35 14.95
C ASN A 65 12.45 12.49 16.47
N GLN A 66 11.35 11.96 17.00
CA GLN A 66 10.97 12.10 18.42
C GLN A 66 10.24 10.86 18.92
N GLU A 67 10.33 10.58 20.23
CA GLU A 67 9.54 9.52 20.87
C GLU A 67 8.05 9.87 20.85
N ASN A 68 7.19 8.88 20.58
CA ASN A 68 5.72 9.00 20.59
C ASN A 68 5.11 10.11 19.69
N ALA A 69 5.91 10.70 18.79
CA ALA A 69 5.39 11.66 17.82
C ALA A 69 4.41 10.98 16.84
N PRO A 70 3.44 11.72 16.29
CA PRO A 70 2.57 11.19 15.25
C PRO A 70 3.41 10.68 14.06
N LEU A 71 2.96 9.59 13.44
CA LEU A 71 3.66 8.91 12.36
C LEU A 71 2.97 9.13 11.02
N ILE A 72 3.74 9.46 9.99
CA ILE A 72 3.29 9.50 8.60
C ILE A 72 3.98 8.40 7.79
N VAL A 73 3.20 7.51 7.20
CA VAL A 73 3.67 6.48 6.27
C VAL A 73 3.46 6.96 4.83
N PHE A 74 4.56 7.22 4.12
CA PHE A 74 4.53 7.64 2.72
C PHE A 74 4.71 6.46 1.78
N PHE A 75 3.78 6.28 0.85
CA PHE A 75 3.87 5.30 -0.22
C PHE A 75 4.29 5.96 -1.53
N GLN A 76 5.31 5.37 -2.15
CA GLN A 76 5.83 5.73 -3.44
C GLN A 76 4.78 5.54 -4.57
N GLY A 77 4.74 6.49 -5.50
CA GLY A 77 4.02 6.33 -6.77
C GLY A 77 4.73 5.40 -7.75
N PHE A 78 4.17 5.28 -8.95
CA PHE A 78 4.74 4.43 -10.00
C PHE A 78 5.81 5.16 -10.83
N TYR A 79 6.91 4.48 -11.13
CA TYR A 79 8.05 4.96 -11.90
C TYR A 79 8.26 4.09 -13.14
N PHE A 80 7.58 4.44 -14.23
CA PHE A 80 7.61 3.67 -15.48
C PHE A 80 9.02 3.41 -16.02
N GLN A 81 9.90 4.44 -15.98
CA GLN A 81 11.28 4.34 -16.47
C GLN A 81 12.11 3.28 -15.72
N HIS A 82 11.75 2.97 -14.47
CA HIS A 82 12.43 1.95 -13.68
C HIS A 82 12.16 0.53 -14.22
N ILE A 83 10.93 0.27 -14.68
CA ILE A 83 10.54 -1.05 -15.19
C ILE A 83 10.75 -1.21 -16.69
N GLU A 84 10.70 -0.13 -17.47
CA GLU A 84 10.71 -0.18 -18.92
C GLU A 84 12.00 -0.82 -19.45
N ASN A 85 13.15 -0.32 -19.01
CA ASN A 85 14.45 -0.84 -19.41
C ASN A 85 14.66 -2.31 -19.00
N TYR A 86 14.17 -2.68 -17.81
CA TYR A 86 14.21 -4.07 -17.35
C TYR A 86 13.35 -4.97 -18.24
N TYR A 87 12.09 -4.60 -18.47
CA TYR A 87 11.15 -5.43 -19.20
C TYR A 87 11.52 -5.59 -20.69
N LEU A 88 12.16 -4.59 -21.29
CA LEU A 88 12.73 -4.70 -22.63
C LEU A 88 13.85 -5.76 -22.73
N GLN A 89 14.60 -5.98 -21.64
CA GLN A 89 15.70 -6.95 -21.58
C GLN A 89 15.24 -8.35 -21.15
N ASP A 90 14.23 -8.43 -20.27
CA ASP A 90 13.72 -9.67 -19.69
C ASP A 90 12.18 -9.70 -19.68
N PRO A 91 11.51 -9.81 -20.85
CA PRO A 91 10.05 -9.80 -20.93
C PRO A 91 9.40 -11.05 -20.32
N GLN A 92 10.18 -12.11 -20.06
CA GLN A 92 9.72 -13.34 -19.41
C GLN A 92 9.80 -13.27 -17.87
N LEU A 93 10.31 -12.16 -17.32
CA LEU A 93 10.42 -11.93 -15.89
C LEU A 93 11.25 -13.00 -15.16
N THR A 94 12.36 -13.42 -15.78
CA THR A 94 13.23 -14.47 -15.25
C THR A 94 14.14 -14.00 -14.11
N ASN A 95 14.47 -12.70 -14.06
CA ASN A 95 15.37 -12.09 -13.08
C ASN A 95 14.78 -10.84 -12.41
N LEU A 96 13.56 -10.97 -11.86
CA LEU A 96 12.88 -9.85 -11.19
C LEU A 96 13.69 -9.25 -10.03
N ASN A 97 14.57 -10.02 -9.38
CA ASN A 97 15.42 -9.54 -8.28
C ASN A 97 16.29 -8.34 -8.68
N GLN A 98 16.56 -8.12 -9.96
CA GLN A 98 17.28 -6.93 -10.43
C GLN A 98 16.53 -5.62 -10.12
N LEU A 99 15.20 -5.65 -10.09
CA LEU A 99 14.37 -4.50 -9.72
C LEU A 99 14.46 -4.16 -8.23
N ASN A 100 15.01 -5.06 -7.40
CA ASN A 100 15.16 -4.86 -5.97
C ASN A 100 16.37 -3.96 -5.60
N GLN A 101 16.90 -3.20 -6.57
CA GLN A 101 18.08 -2.32 -6.44
C GLN A 101 17.64 -0.85 -6.43
N THR A 102 18.11 -0.09 -5.45
CA THR A 102 17.53 1.15 -4.87
C THR A 102 17.55 2.44 -5.69
N ALA A 103 17.57 2.38 -7.02
CA ALA A 103 17.63 3.60 -7.86
C ALA A 103 16.40 4.53 -7.76
N LEU A 104 15.33 4.05 -7.12
CA LEU A 104 14.08 4.78 -6.94
C LEU A 104 14.15 5.82 -5.81
N ASP A 105 13.58 7.01 -6.01
CA ASP A 105 13.52 8.08 -5.00
C ASP A 105 12.25 8.04 -4.13
N PHE A 106 12.34 8.65 -2.94
CA PHE A 106 11.18 8.90 -2.08
C PHE A 106 10.62 10.32 -2.31
N SER A 107 9.39 10.42 -2.84
CA SER A 107 8.82 11.67 -3.38
C SER A 107 8.56 12.78 -2.34
N PHE A 108 8.64 12.47 -1.04
CA PHE A 108 8.30 13.36 0.09
C PHE A 108 9.52 13.86 0.90
N SER A 109 10.75 13.68 0.39
CA SER A 109 11.99 14.05 1.08
C SER A 109 12.00 15.49 1.61
N SER A 110 11.53 16.46 0.82
CA SER A 110 11.46 17.87 1.22
C SER A 110 10.43 18.15 2.31
N PHE A 111 9.31 17.41 2.34
CA PHE A 111 8.33 17.52 3.44
C PHE A 111 8.93 17.03 4.76
N ILE A 112 9.57 15.86 4.71
CA ILE A 112 10.22 15.23 5.86
C ILE A 112 11.25 16.17 6.49
N ALA A 113 12.05 16.85 5.67
CA ALA A 113 13.05 17.81 6.14
C ALA A 113 12.45 19.06 6.80
N GLN A 114 11.24 19.49 6.40
CA GLN A 114 10.60 20.71 6.90
C GLN A 114 9.78 20.47 8.18
N HIS A 115 9.45 19.23 8.51
CA HIS A 115 8.49 18.90 9.57
C HIS A 115 9.06 17.87 10.58
N PRO A 116 10.04 18.25 11.43
CA PRO A 116 10.67 17.36 12.41
C PRO A 116 9.76 16.95 13.59
N GLU A 117 8.55 17.50 13.67
CA GLU A 117 7.53 17.16 14.68
C GLU A 117 6.84 15.80 14.45
N TYR A 118 7.07 15.16 13.31
CA TYR A 118 6.53 13.84 12.97
C TYR A 118 7.62 12.79 12.86
N ASN A 119 7.25 11.53 13.07
CA ASN A 119 8.02 10.38 12.60
C ASN A 119 7.56 9.98 11.20
N TYR A 120 8.45 9.33 10.44
CA TYR A 120 8.16 8.91 9.07
C TYR A 120 8.58 7.49 8.78
N ILE A 121 7.76 6.79 7.99
CA ILE A 121 8.16 5.58 7.28
C ILE A 121 7.91 5.83 5.80
N CYS A 122 8.93 5.73 4.97
CA CYS A 122 8.77 5.81 3.52
C CYS A 122 8.85 4.39 2.95
N VAL A 123 7.89 4.03 2.10
CA VAL A 123 7.72 2.67 1.56
C VAL A 123 7.78 2.72 0.03
N LYS A 124 8.73 2.00 -0.56
CA LYS A 124 8.84 1.80 -2.01
C LYS A 124 8.17 0.52 -2.45
N ASP A 125 7.73 0.51 -3.68
CA ASP A 125 7.33 -0.70 -4.36
C ASP A 125 8.38 -1.05 -5.43
N ASN A 126 9.40 -1.81 -5.05
CA ASN A 126 10.54 -2.08 -5.94
C ASN A 126 10.11 -2.81 -7.23
N PHE A 127 9.07 -3.64 -7.16
CA PHE A 127 8.52 -4.36 -8.30
C PHE A 127 7.40 -3.61 -9.02
N GLN A 128 7.03 -2.43 -8.53
CA GLN A 128 6.05 -1.54 -9.17
C GLN A 128 4.71 -2.26 -9.50
N ALA A 129 4.32 -3.14 -8.57
CA ALA A 129 3.21 -4.09 -8.59
C ALA A 129 2.08 -3.68 -7.64
N TRP A 130 1.94 -2.38 -7.38
CA TRP A 130 1.01 -1.81 -6.41
C TRP A 130 1.12 -2.43 -5.02
N TYR A 131 2.33 -2.78 -4.61
CA TYR A 131 2.64 -3.43 -3.33
C TYR A 131 1.99 -4.82 -3.17
N LEU A 132 1.36 -5.39 -4.20
CA LEU A 132 0.61 -6.63 -4.10
C LEU A 132 1.47 -7.89 -4.22
N LEU A 133 2.64 -7.80 -4.86
CA LEU A 133 3.53 -8.95 -5.01
C LEU A 133 3.99 -9.50 -3.66
N HIS A 134 4.26 -8.62 -2.68
CA HIS A 134 4.69 -8.97 -1.32
C HIS A 134 3.85 -8.26 -0.26
N PHE A 135 2.55 -8.14 -0.50
CA PHE A 135 1.63 -7.42 0.37
C PHE A 135 1.78 -7.82 1.85
N GLU A 136 1.87 -9.12 2.10
CA GLU A 136 2.03 -9.70 3.43
C GLU A 136 3.29 -9.21 4.16
N TYR A 137 4.40 -9.06 3.43
CA TYR A 137 5.66 -8.60 4.01
C TYR A 137 5.65 -7.09 4.26
N TYR A 138 5.06 -6.32 3.36
CA TYR A 138 4.85 -4.89 3.58
C TYR A 138 4.01 -4.64 4.83
N LEU A 139 2.86 -5.32 4.96
CA LEU A 139 1.93 -5.13 6.07
C LEU A 139 2.57 -5.55 7.39
N ALA A 140 3.13 -6.76 7.46
CA ALA A 140 3.73 -7.27 8.70
C ALA A 140 4.87 -6.38 9.20
N TYR A 141 5.75 -5.92 8.29
CA TYR A 141 6.87 -5.07 8.66
C TYR A 141 6.43 -3.67 9.07
N LEU A 142 5.43 -3.08 8.38
CA LEU A 142 4.83 -1.81 8.81
C LEU A 142 4.27 -1.91 10.23
N MET A 143 3.56 -2.98 10.56
CA MET A 143 3.01 -3.20 11.89
C MET A 143 4.10 -3.36 12.95
N GLN A 144 5.19 -4.06 12.63
CA GLN A 144 6.37 -4.16 13.50
C GLN A 144 7.01 -2.78 13.74
N LEU A 145 7.21 -1.99 12.69
CA LEU A 145 7.80 -0.65 12.80
C LEU A 145 6.91 0.30 13.60
N ILE A 146 5.60 0.28 13.35
CA ILE A 146 4.61 1.07 14.10
C ILE A 146 4.64 0.68 15.59
N SER A 147 4.65 -0.62 15.88
CA SER A 147 4.75 -1.12 17.26
C SER A 147 6.06 -0.70 17.92
N ALA A 148 7.17 -0.62 17.19
CA ALA A 148 8.44 -0.13 17.75
C ALA A 148 8.45 1.39 17.98
N LEU A 149 7.74 2.15 17.15
CA LEU A 149 7.68 3.61 17.22
C LEU A 149 6.65 4.14 18.23
N GLN A 150 5.64 3.33 18.58
CA GLN A 150 4.54 3.69 19.49
C GLN A 150 3.95 5.09 19.22
N PRO A 151 3.53 5.39 17.96
CA PRO A 151 3.07 6.73 17.63
C PRO A 151 1.72 7.03 18.28
N THR A 152 1.49 8.31 18.60
CA THR A 152 0.20 8.80 19.13
C THR A 152 -0.92 8.83 18.11
N LYS A 153 -0.57 8.85 16.81
CA LYS A 153 -1.48 8.87 15.66
C LYS A 153 -0.77 8.28 14.45
N ILE A 154 -1.47 7.54 13.62
CA ILE A 154 -0.96 6.91 12.39
C ILE A 154 -1.64 7.56 11.19
N MET A 155 -0.84 8.07 10.27
CA MET A 155 -1.33 8.68 9.04
C MET A 155 -0.65 8.02 7.85
N THR A 156 -1.36 7.88 6.74
CA THR A 156 -0.81 7.32 5.49
C THR A 156 -0.99 8.32 4.37
N ALA A 157 -0.04 8.38 3.43
CA ALA A 157 -0.13 9.29 2.31
C ALA A 157 0.58 8.77 1.06
N GLY A 158 0.07 9.13 -0.11
CA GLY A 158 0.70 8.78 -1.39
C GLY A 158 -0.03 9.35 -2.61
N CYS A 159 0.65 9.33 -3.75
CA CYS A 159 0.12 9.81 -5.03
C CYS A 159 0.02 8.68 -6.05
N SER A 160 -1.01 8.67 -6.90
CA SER A 160 -1.18 7.66 -7.95
C SER A 160 -1.18 6.25 -7.34
N ALA A 161 -0.28 5.36 -7.77
CA ALA A 161 -0.14 4.01 -7.20
C ALA A 161 0.18 4.03 -5.69
N GLY A 162 0.88 5.06 -5.22
CA GLY A 162 1.10 5.28 -3.79
C GLY A 162 -0.16 5.75 -3.06
N GLY A 163 -1.06 6.45 -3.75
CA GLY A 163 -2.36 6.84 -3.20
C GLY A 163 -3.27 5.63 -3.00
N TYR A 164 -3.29 4.70 -3.96
CA TYR A 164 -3.91 3.39 -3.82
C TYR A 164 -3.37 2.65 -2.57
N ALA A 165 -2.04 2.57 -2.45
CA ALA A 165 -1.40 1.89 -1.32
C ALA A 165 -1.71 2.59 0.02
N ALA A 166 -1.71 3.92 0.06
CA ALA A 166 -2.06 4.68 1.25
C ALA A 166 -3.48 4.34 1.74
N ILE A 167 -4.45 4.19 0.83
CA ILE A 167 -5.81 3.77 1.20
C ILE A 167 -5.83 2.31 1.68
N LEU A 168 -5.24 1.41 0.90
CA LEU A 168 -5.23 -0.03 1.22
C LEU A 168 -4.56 -0.32 2.56
N PHE A 169 -3.32 0.12 2.74
CA PHE A 169 -2.58 -0.10 3.97
C PHE A 169 -3.13 0.76 5.11
N GLY A 170 -3.62 1.97 4.85
CA GLY A 170 -4.31 2.79 5.86
C GLY A 170 -5.49 2.05 6.49
N HIS A 171 -6.29 1.35 5.68
CA HIS A 171 -7.38 0.50 6.16
C HIS A 171 -6.88 -0.64 7.08
N TYR A 172 -5.88 -1.41 6.64
CA TYR A 172 -5.39 -2.57 7.41
C TYR A 172 -4.55 -2.20 8.63
N LEU A 173 -3.91 -1.03 8.61
CA LEU A 173 -3.14 -0.50 9.72
C LEU A 173 -4.00 0.28 10.73
N PHE A 174 -5.30 0.43 10.48
CA PHE A 174 -6.20 1.28 11.27
C PHE A 174 -5.65 2.70 11.43
N ALA A 175 -5.15 3.26 10.33
CA ALA A 175 -4.66 4.63 10.34
C ALA A 175 -5.80 5.59 10.73
N ASP A 176 -5.48 6.63 11.49
CA ASP A 176 -6.44 7.67 11.83
C ASP A 176 -6.88 8.43 10.58
N GLN A 177 -5.92 8.73 9.69
CA GLN A 177 -6.15 9.46 8.45
C GLN A 177 -5.33 8.91 7.27
N THR A 178 -5.91 9.03 6.09
CA THR A 178 -5.25 8.76 4.81
C THR A 178 -5.38 9.94 3.88
N PHE A 179 -4.26 10.35 3.29
CA PHE A 179 -4.19 11.42 2.30
C PHE A 179 -3.78 10.85 0.95
N ALA A 180 -4.75 10.66 0.04
CA ALA A 180 -4.51 10.06 -1.26
C ALA A 180 -4.68 11.09 -2.38
N PHE A 181 -3.63 11.29 -3.16
CA PHE A 181 -3.58 12.24 -4.27
C PHE A 181 -3.73 11.48 -5.59
N SER A 182 -4.78 11.77 -6.36
CA SER A 182 -5.11 11.10 -7.63
C SER A 182 -4.92 9.58 -7.58
N PRO A 183 -5.49 8.88 -6.58
CA PRO A 183 -5.30 7.44 -6.44
C PRO A 183 -5.99 6.68 -7.58
N GLN A 184 -5.35 5.63 -8.09
CA GLN A 184 -6.13 4.55 -8.70
C GLN A 184 -6.94 3.85 -7.61
N THR A 185 -8.15 3.39 -7.93
CA THR A 185 -9.00 2.64 -6.99
C THR A 185 -9.23 1.20 -7.45
N LYS A 186 -8.68 0.83 -8.62
CA LYS A 186 -8.49 -0.55 -9.06
C LYS A 186 -7.18 -0.71 -9.78
N VAL A 187 -6.61 -1.89 -9.62
CA VAL A 187 -5.31 -2.23 -10.18
C VAL A 187 -5.40 -3.59 -10.87
N PHE A 188 -4.44 -3.85 -11.77
CA PHE A 188 -4.48 -5.03 -12.64
C PHE A 188 -5.78 -5.17 -13.47
N ASP A 189 -6.39 -4.05 -13.83
CA ASP A 189 -7.46 -4.00 -14.83
C ASP A 189 -6.94 -3.53 -16.20
N LYS A 190 -7.77 -3.60 -17.24
CA LYS A 190 -7.35 -3.24 -18.60
C LYS A 190 -6.86 -1.78 -18.74
N ILE A 191 -7.24 -0.89 -17.83
CA ILE A 191 -6.92 0.54 -17.91
C ILE A 191 -5.50 0.78 -17.40
N HIS A 192 -5.11 0.10 -16.32
CA HIS A 192 -3.82 0.35 -15.64
C HIS A 192 -2.71 -0.66 -15.99
N MET A 193 -3.01 -1.61 -16.87
CA MET A 193 -2.08 -2.65 -17.32
C MET A 193 -1.09 -2.15 -18.38
N SER A 194 0.20 -2.34 -18.10
CA SER A 194 1.26 -2.35 -19.10
C SER A 194 1.63 -3.81 -19.40
N ALA A 195 2.29 -4.08 -20.53
CA ALA A 195 2.77 -5.43 -20.87
C ALA A 195 3.59 -6.07 -19.73
N TYR A 196 4.40 -5.29 -19.01
CA TYR A 196 5.10 -5.72 -17.80
C TYR A 196 4.14 -6.22 -16.71
N ARG A 197 3.10 -5.43 -16.40
CA ARG A 197 2.12 -5.78 -15.36
C ARG A 197 1.21 -6.92 -15.76
N GLU A 198 0.90 -7.06 -17.05
CA GLU A 198 0.19 -8.22 -17.59
C GLU A 198 1.01 -9.49 -17.36
N ALA A 199 2.28 -9.48 -17.76
CA ALA A 199 3.19 -10.60 -17.54
C ALA A 199 3.37 -10.92 -16.05
N LEU A 200 3.51 -9.88 -15.20
CA LEU A 200 3.65 -10.06 -13.76
C LEU A 200 2.39 -10.67 -13.15
N ASN A 201 1.22 -10.19 -13.57
CA ASN A 201 -0.06 -10.71 -13.13
C ASN A 201 -0.29 -12.15 -13.62
N GLU A 202 0.03 -12.47 -14.86
CA GLU A 202 -0.09 -13.83 -15.38
C GLU A 202 0.78 -14.81 -14.58
N ARG A 203 2.02 -14.40 -14.28
CA ARG A 203 2.99 -15.23 -13.56
C ARG A 203 2.63 -15.45 -12.10
N TYR A 204 2.21 -14.40 -11.39
CA TYR A 204 2.00 -14.44 -9.93
C TYR A 204 0.53 -14.42 -9.52
N GLN A 205 -0.38 -14.27 -10.49
CA GLN A 205 -1.82 -14.16 -10.31
C GLN A 205 -2.15 -13.09 -9.26
N LEU A 206 -1.72 -11.85 -9.50
CA LEU A 206 -1.86 -10.73 -8.54
C LEU A 206 -3.25 -10.08 -8.55
N ALA A 207 -3.98 -10.21 -9.65
CA ALA A 207 -5.36 -9.77 -9.82
C ALA A 207 -6.32 -10.66 -9.01
N GLN A 208 -6.28 -10.54 -7.68
CA GLN A 208 -7.05 -11.35 -6.73
C GLN A 208 -7.82 -10.46 -5.75
N PHE A 209 -9.05 -10.88 -5.42
CA PHE A 209 -9.87 -10.43 -4.28
C PHE A 209 -9.91 -8.89 -4.02
N GLU A 210 -10.30 -8.51 -2.79
CA GLU A 210 -10.53 -7.15 -2.29
C GLU A 210 -9.29 -6.25 -2.31
N LEU A 211 -8.10 -6.82 -2.42
CA LEU A 211 -6.88 -6.01 -2.45
C LEU A 211 -6.84 -5.18 -3.73
N THR A 212 -7.24 -5.75 -4.87
CA THR A 212 -7.10 -5.10 -6.19
C THR A 212 -8.19 -4.08 -6.52
N ASP A 213 -9.27 -4.03 -5.75
CA ASP A 213 -10.43 -3.17 -6.00
C ASP A 213 -10.90 -2.52 -4.69
N LEU A 214 -10.54 -1.25 -4.48
CA LEU A 214 -10.83 -0.52 -3.25
C LEU A 214 -12.33 -0.31 -3.04
N ALA A 215 -13.12 -0.25 -4.11
CA ALA A 215 -14.59 -0.15 -3.99
C ALA A 215 -15.19 -1.45 -3.46
N LEU A 216 -14.67 -2.60 -3.92
CA LEU A 216 -15.08 -3.90 -3.39
C LEU A 216 -14.69 -4.06 -1.92
N LEU A 217 -13.47 -3.63 -1.55
CA LEU A 217 -13.02 -3.60 -0.15
C LEU A 217 -13.97 -2.75 0.71
N GLN A 218 -14.25 -1.51 0.28
CA GLN A 218 -15.17 -0.61 0.97
C GLN A 218 -16.54 -1.24 1.15
N GLN A 219 -17.11 -1.85 0.10
CA GLN A 219 -18.44 -2.45 0.16
C GLN A 219 -18.50 -3.59 1.17
N LYS A 220 -17.52 -4.50 1.15
CA LYS A 220 -17.51 -5.68 2.03
C LYS A 220 -17.23 -5.34 3.48
N GLN A 221 -16.36 -4.37 3.72
CA GLN A 221 -16.03 -3.89 5.06
C GLN A 221 -17.05 -2.86 5.59
N GLN A 222 -18.06 -2.52 4.79
CA GLN A 222 -19.08 -1.51 5.09
C GLN A 222 -18.46 -0.14 5.41
N GLY A 223 -17.49 0.26 4.60
CA GLY A 223 -16.72 1.49 4.77
C GLY A 223 -15.22 1.21 4.90
N PHE A 224 -14.44 2.28 4.96
CA PHE A 224 -13.03 2.20 5.33
C PHE A 224 -12.85 2.35 6.86
N ARG A 225 -11.71 1.90 7.39
CA ARG A 225 -11.43 1.94 8.84
C ARG A 225 -10.73 3.22 9.28
N ASN A 226 -10.43 4.09 8.32
CA ASN A 226 -9.62 5.29 8.41
C ASN A 226 -10.40 6.45 7.80
N GLN A 227 -10.11 7.69 8.25
CA GLN A 227 -10.65 8.88 7.58
C GLN A 227 -9.87 9.12 6.28
N LEU A 228 -10.53 9.06 5.13
CA LEU A 228 -9.94 9.31 3.82
C LEU A 228 -10.08 10.78 3.42
N HIS A 229 -8.99 11.34 2.92
CA HIS A 229 -8.91 12.63 2.28
C HIS A 229 -8.39 12.45 0.86
N LEU A 230 -9.28 12.58 -0.11
CA LEU A 230 -8.99 12.41 -1.53
C LEU A 230 -8.76 13.75 -2.19
N PHE A 231 -7.67 13.87 -2.94
CA PHE A 231 -7.28 15.08 -3.64
C PHE A 231 -7.20 14.78 -5.14
N LEU A 232 -8.00 15.48 -5.96
CA LEU A 232 -8.17 15.17 -7.40
C LEU A 232 -8.11 16.44 -8.24
N SER A 233 -7.66 16.34 -9.50
CA SER A 233 -7.85 17.39 -10.50
C SER A 233 -9.27 17.33 -11.07
N SER A 234 -10.02 18.42 -10.96
CA SER A 234 -11.40 18.55 -11.47
C SER A 234 -11.55 18.34 -12.98
N GLY A 235 -10.48 18.51 -13.75
CA GLY A 235 -10.44 18.29 -15.19
C GLY A 235 -9.82 16.97 -15.61
N ASN A 236 -9.31 16.13 -14.69
CA ASN A 236 -8.78 14.81 -15.05
C ASN A 236 -9.91 13.77 -15.00
N ARG A 237 -10.43 13.41 -16.18
CA ARG A 237 -11.56 12.48 -16.30
C ARG A 237 -11.22 11.07 -15.81
N GLU A 238 -9.98 10.60 -15.99
CA GLU A 238 -9.59 9.25 -15.60
C GLU A 238 -9.58 9.11 -14.07
N ASP A 239 -8.96 10.07 -13.37
CA ASP A 239 -8.94 10.10 -11.90
C ASP A 239 -10.35 10.24 -11.31
N LEU A 240 -11.22 11.00 -11.97
CA LEU A 240 -12.62 11.15 -11.54
C LEU A 240 -13.41 9.84 -11.70
N VAL A 241 -13.19 9.08 -12.77
CA VAL A 241 -13.81 7.75 -12.96
C VAL A 241 -13.34 6.76 -11.89
N GLU A 242 -12.05 6.77 -11.55
CA GLU A 242 -11.52 5.96 -10.43
C GLU A 242 -12.18 6.35 -9.10
N PHE A 243 -12.34 7.64 -8.85
CA PHE A 243 -13.00 8.15 -7.66
C PHE A 243 -14.48 7.78 -7.59
N ASP A 244 -15.23 7.92 -8.68
CA ASP A 244 -16.68 7.66 -8.74
C ASP A 244 -17.05 6.20 -8.42
N ARG A 245 -16.07 5.29 -8.41
CA ARG A 245 -16.27 3.90 -7.99
C ARG A 245 -16.41 3.75 -6.47
N LEU A 246 -15.91 4.70 -5.68
CA LEU A 246 -16.06 4.70 -4.23
C LEU A 246 -17.43 5.29 -3.86
N ASP A 247 -18.11 4.70 -2.88
CA ASP A 247 -19.43 5.17 -2.43
C ASP A 247 -19.29 6.34 -1.42
N TRP A 248 -18.62 7.40 -1.86
CA TRP A 248 -18.22 8.54 -1.01
C TRP A 248 -19.39 9.36 -0.46
N GLN A 249 -20.59 9.24 -1.04
CA GLN A 249 -21.80 9.92 -0.56
C GLN A 249 -22.44 9.19 0.63
N LYS A 250 -22.32 7.86 0.66
CA LYS A 250 -22.85 7.04 1.74
C LYS A 250 -21.95 7.07 2.98
N TYR A 251 -20.65 7.19 2.77
CA TYR A 251 -19.61 6.97 3.76
C TYR A 251 -18.97 8.30 4.19
N GLN A 252 -19.29 8.74 5.42
CA GLN A 252 -18.83 10.03 5.97
C GLN A 252 -17.31 10.09 6.18
N GLU A 253 -16.64 8.94 6.20
CA GLU A 253 -15.19 8.86 6.31
C GLU A 253 -14.45 9.35 5.06
N ILE A 254 -15.13 9.66 3.95
CA ILE A 254 -14.50 10.14 2.71
C ILE A 254 -14.71 11.65 2.52
N GLY A 255 -13.65 12.42 2.69
CA GLY A 255 -13.57 13.83 2.29
C GLY A 255 -12.89 13.97 0.92
N VAL A 256 -13.41 14.87 0.08
CA VAL A 256 -12.93 15.07 -1.30
C VAL A 256 -12.59 16.53 -1.54
N MET A 257 -11.43 16.78 -2.13
CA MET A 257 -10.96 18.11 -2.53
C MET A 257 -10.59 18.12 -4.00
N LEU A 258 -11.30 18.97 -4.75
CA LEU A 258 -11.07 19.15 -6.18
C LEU A 258 -10.20 20.37 -6.45
N TYR A 259 -9.15 20.20 -7.25
CA TYR A 259 -8.28 21.26 -7.71
C TYR A 259 -8.56 21.63 -9.17
N PRO A 260 -8.44 22.91 -9.54
CA PRO A 260 -8.52 23.30 -10.94
C PRO A 260 -7.31 22.76 -11.72
N GLY A 261 -7.58 22.12 -12.86
CA GLY A 261 -6.55 21.53 -13.71
C GLY A 261 -6.95 20.13 -14.18
N SER A 262 -6.16 19.56 -15.08
CA SER A 262 -6.38 18.22 -15.66
C SER A 262 -5.21 17.28 -15.43
N ALA A 263 -4.33 17.62 -14.49
CA ALA A 263 -3.11 16.88 -14.25
C ALA A 263 -3.37 15.69 -13.33
N HIS A 264 -2.85 14.52 -13.71
CA HIS A 264 -2.83 13.33 -12.87
C HIS A 264 -1.91 13.54 -11.66
N ASP A 265 -0.65 13.91 -11.92
CA ASP A 265 0.30 14.20 -10.85
C ASP A 265 0.10 15.64 -10.33
N LEU A 266 -0.58 15.73 -9.19
CA LEU A 266 -0.82 17.00 -8.52
C LEU A 266 0.47 17.64 -7.98
N PHE A 267 1.51 16.85 -7.71
CA PHE A 267 2.78 17.36 -7.19
C PHE A 267 3.68 17.98 -8.28
N SER A 268 3.54 17.59 -9.56
CA SER A 268 4.30 18.18 -10.66
C SER A 268 3.65 19.43 -11.28
N THR A 269 2.37 19.69 -11.03
CA THR A 269 1.60 20.62 -11.87
C THR A 269 1.24 21.97 -11.27
N ARG A 270 1.43 22.19 -9.96
CA ARG A 270 1.50 23.52 -9.32
C ARG A 270 1.88 23.39 -7.84
N ASP A 271 2.98 24.03 -7.45
CA ASP A 271 3.35 24.36 -6.08
C ASP A 271 3.24 23.18 -5.07
N LYS A 272 4.15 22.22 -5.18
CA LYS A 272 4.36 21.11 -4.22
C LYS A 272 4.27 21.59 -2.76
N GLN A 273 4.74 22.80 -2.47
CA GLN A 273 4.67 23.41 -1.14
C GLN A 273 3.23 23.69 -0.70
N LYS A 274 2.34 24.10 -1.61
CA LYS A 274 0.92 24.31 -1.31
C LYS A 274 0.22 23.02 -0.88
N LEU A 275 0.47 21.90 -1.58
CA LEU A 275 -0.09 20.59 -1.20
C LEU A 275 0.46 20.13 0.15
N PHE A 276 1.73 20.38 0.42
CA PHE A 276 2.34 20.14 1.73
C PHE A 276 1.75 20.98 2.84
N ASN A 277 1.47 22.26 2.58
CA ASN A 277 0.80 23.13 3.55
C ASN A 277 -0.62 22.64 3.87
N ILE A 278 -1.34 22.11 2.87
CA ILE A 278 -2.67 21.54 3.05
C ILE A 278 -2.60 20.26 3.87
N LEU A 279 -1.68 19.34 3.52
CA LEU A 279 -1.42 18.16 4.32
C LEU A 279 -1.15 18.56 5.77
N LYS A 280 -0.21 19.49 6.00
CA LYS A 280 0.15 19.99 7.33
C LYS A 280 -1.03 20.61 8.09
N ALA A 281 -1.94 21.31 7.43
CA ALA A 281 -3.12 21.89 8.06
C ALA A 281 -4.15 20.85 8.54
N MET A 282 -4.06 19.61 8.05
CA MET A 282 -5.00 18.52 8.35
C MET A 282 -4.44 17.47 9.31
N LEU A 283 -3.12 17.47 9.52
CA LEU A 283 -2.39 16.54 10.41
C LEU A 283 -2.53 16.94 11.88
#